data_AF-A0A2E6S271-F1
#
_entry.id   AF-A0A2E6S271-F1
#
_cell.length_a   1.000
_cell.length_b   1.000
_cell.length_c   1.000
_cell.angle_alpha   90.00
_cell.angle_beta   90.00
_cell.angle_gamma   90.00
#
_symmetry.space_group_name_H-M   'P 1'
#
loop_
_entity.id
_entity.type
_entity.pdbx_description
1 polymer ?
#
loop_
_entity_poly.entity_id
_entity_poly.type
_entity_poly.pdbx_seq_one_letter_code
_entity_poly.pdbx_strand_id
1 'polypeptide(L)'
;YSIHELAAGLYHNTLMSDRGAKALDYLKTRGISIESIKRFKVGFAPESSKFLFNAVKSEGFERGTFEKSGLFGGSGPDFYDRFRSRIMFPIWNTSSKVVGFGGRVFASDDPAKYMNSPETPLYKKSDIFYGLHSARESIREKKYAILVEGYTDVIKLYQSGVHNCVAVSGTAFSDRHASQMKRFCSRVLLAYDGDTAGVAAAIKTGYALTKGGIESKIIQIPDKKDPDEWVSEIGGDGFIEKGVKKAIGLLDFQLLTSNFANKSSSEKSAIVSDILSEVKDIDDPIISNAFIKKLADASGVEEKEIKRILPNKRNLKSVSPDKPQNSASSLTVNDKAAIGLIKVFMHGSNDNREWLKTNVDSNNIENKRLKMLYQKIVTVDIKEHSSIISHFDNEEDRRIITKMLVDDMSTIDLEQMSRECVDTLSQGNKKEQIQRYRQELKRLESEGKETSELMEKILEIQRDMNE
;
A
#
# COMPACT_ATOMS: atom_id res chain seq x y z
N TYR A 1 -11.58 22.74 11.09
CA TYR A 1 -10.50 22.76 12.08
C TYR A 1 -11.00 22.53 13.51
N SER A 2 -11.91 23.36 14.07
CA SER A 2 -12.35 23.24 15.47
C SER A 2 -12.82 21.84 15.87
N ILE A 3 -13.66 21.19 15.05
CA ILE A 3 -14.11 19.81 15.30
C ILE A 3 -12.97 18.77 15.34
N HIS A 4 -11.89 19.00 14.59
CA HIS A 4 -10.72 18.11 14.60
C HIS A 4 -9.87 18.32 15.87
N GLU A 5 -9.74 19.56 16.34
CA GLU A 5 -9.06 19.84 17.61
C GLU A 5 -9.82 19.27 18.81
N LEU A 6 -11.16 19.41 18.81
CA LEU A 6 -12.04 18.76 19.80
C LEU A 6 -11.89 17.24 19.76
N ALA A 7 -11.92 16.64 18.56
CA ALA A 7 -11.72 15.20 18.39
C ALA A 7 -10.34 14.74 18.90
N ALA A 8 -9.27 15.45 18.56
CA ALA A 8 -7.93 15.12 19.01
C ALA A 8 -7.80 15.20 20.54
N GLY A 9 -8.37 16.24 21.16
CA GLY A 9 -8.44 16.37 22.61
C GLY A 9 -9.25 15.24 23.27
N LEU A 10 -10.44 14.95 22.74
CA LEU A 10 -11.32 13.92 23.26
C LEU A 10 -10.65 12.53 23.19
N TYR A 11 -10.09 12.15 22.04
CA TYR A 11 -9.42 10.86 21.89
C TYR A 11 -8.18 10.77 22.77
N HIS A 12 -7.37 11.82 22.89
CA HIS A 12 -6.21 11.83 23.77
C HIS A 12 -6.60 11.67 25.24
N ASN A 13 -7.57 12.46 25.71
CA ASN A 13 -8.08 12.36 27.08
C ASN A 13 -8.69 10.98 27.36
N THR A 14 -9.35 10.37 26.37
CA THR A 14 -9.91 9.02 26.48
C THR A 14 -8.81 7.99 26.67
N LEU A 15 -7.72 8.06 25.90
CA LEU A 15 -6.56 7.17 26.07
C LEU A 15 -5.94 7.28 27.46
N MET A 16 -5.89 8.51 28.01
CA MET A 16 -5.33 8.80 29.33
C MET A 16 -6.27 8.53 30.51
N SER A 17 -7.50 8.07 30.24
CA SER A 17 -8.52 7.72 31.25
C SER A 17 -8.60 6.21 31.47
N ASP A 18 -9.37 5.78 32.47
CA ASP A 18 -9.63 4.35 32.74
C ASP A 18 -10.20 3.61 31.53
N ARG A 19 -11.02 4.28 30.71
CA ARG A 19 -11.57 3.72 29.46
C ARG A 19 -10.47 3.38 28.44
N GLY A 20 -9.36 4.10 28.46
CA GLY A 20 -8.21 3.90 27.59
C GLY A 20 -7.13 2.99 28.16
N ALA A 21 -7.26 2.51 29.40
CA ALA A 21 -6.17 1.84 30.13
C ALA A 21 -5.55 0.66 29.36
N LYS A 22 -6.37 -0.20 28.73
CA LYS A 22 -5.88 -1.33 27.92
C LYS A 22 -5.14 -0.87 26.65
N ALA A 23 -5.63 0.17 25.98
CA ALA A 23 -4.98 0.73 24.79
C ALA A 23 -3.67 1.42 25.15
N LEU A 24 -3.63 2.09 26.31
CA LEU A 24 -2.43 2.71 26.85
C LEU A 24 -1.38 1.67 27.22
N ASP A 25 -1.78 0.58 27.89
CA ASP A 25 -0.89 -0.53 28.21
C ASP A 25 -0.31 -1.18 26.95
N TYR A 26 -1.16 -1.40 25.94
CA TYR A 26 -0.72 -1.87 24.63
C TYR A 26 0.34 -0.96 23.98
N LEU A 27 0.19 0.37 24.06
CA LEU A 27 1.19 1.30 23.53
C LEU A 27 2.50 1.24 24.33
N LYS A 28 2.42 1.06 25.66
CA LYS A 28 3.58 0.88 26.53
C LYS A 28 4.33 -0.42 26.23
N THR A 29 3.61 -1.53 25.99
CA THR A 29 4.23 -2.81 25.61
C THR A 29 4.89 -2.73 24.22
N ARG A 30 4.39 -1.88 23.33
CA ARG A 30 5.08 -1.47 22.08
C ARG A 30 6.23 -0.47 22.29
N GLY A 31 6.56 -0.14 23.53
CA GLY A 31 7.68 0.73 23.89
C GLY A 31 7.47 2.20 23.52
N ILE A 32 6.22 2.65 23.40
CA ILE A 32 5.90 4.07 23.19
C ILE A 32 5.71 4.73 24.56
N SER A 33 6.54 5.73 24.85
CA SER A 33 6.55 6.43 26.13
C SER A 33 5.32 7.34 26.31
N ILE A 34 4.97 7.62 27.56
CA ILE A 34 3.93 8.61 27.90
C ILE A 34 4.27 9.99 27.33
N GLU A 35 5.54 10.37 27.32
CA GLU A 35 5.98 11.64 26.74
C GLU A 35 5.68 11.71 25.25
N SER A 36 6.02 10.66 24.51
CA SER A 36 5.69 10.53 23.08
C SER A 36 4.18 10.54 22.83
N ILE A 37 3.41 9.83 23.65
CA ILE A 37 1.93 9.81 23.57
C ILE A 37 1.37 11.22 23.73
N LYS A 38 1.88 12.00 24.69
CA LYS A 38 1.47 13.40 24.89
C LYS A 38 1.93 14.31 23.75
N ARG A 39 3.19 14.19 23.33
CA ARG A 39 3.80 14.99 22.25
C ARG A 39 3.04 14.86 20.94
N PHE A 40 2.74 13.62 20.53
CA PHE A 40 2.01 13.32 19.30
C PHE A 40 0.50 13.19 19.52
N LYS A 41 -0.03 13.66 20.67
CA LYS A 41 -1.45 13.59 21.03
C LYS A 41 -2.12 12.25 20.62
N VAL A 42 -1.42 11.14 20.82
CA VAL A 42 -1.96 9.81 20.51
C VAL A 42 -3.19 9.61 21.38
N GLY A 43 -4.26 9.08 20.78
CA GLY A 43 -5.56 8.96 21.43
C GLY A 43 -6.18 7.58 21.25
N PHE A 44 -7.40 7.43 21.76
CA PHE A 44 -8.19 6.22 21.64
C PHE A 44 -9.64 6.57 21.27
N ALA A 45 -10.12 5.99 20.18
CA ALA A 45 -11.52 5.98 19.79
C ALA A 45 -12.18 4.70 20.31
N PRO A 46 -13.14 4.79 21.25
CA PRO A 46 -13.87 3.63 21.77
C PRO A 46 -14.73 2.93 20.70
N GLU A 47 -15.33 1.81 21.07
CA GLU A 47 -16.20 1.01 20.19
C GLU A 47 -17.51 1.71 19.79
N SER A 48 -18.00 2.65 20.61
CA SER A 48 -19.28 3.32 20.42
C SER A 48 -19.33 4.11 19.11
N SER A 49 -20.43 3.96 18.37
CA SER A 49 -20.68 4.64 17.09
C SER A 49 -21.11 6.10 17.22
N LYS A 50 -21.25 6.63 18.44
CA LYS A 50 -21.72 8.00 18.69
C LYS A 50 -20.85 8.72 19.73
N PHE A 51 -19.64 8.22 20.01
CA PHE A 51 -18.77 8.75 21.06
C PHE A 51 -18.34 10.20 20.79
N LEU A 52 -17.67 10.43 19.65
CA LEU A 52 -17.30 11.76 19.18
C LEU A 52 -18.55 12.56 18.85
N PHE A 53 -19.51 12.00 18.11
CA PHE A 53 -20.71 12.74 17.69
C PHE A 53 -21.47 13.33 18.89
N ASN A 54 -21.69 12.56 19.95
CA ASN A 54 -22.35 13.05 21.16
C ASN A 54 -21.55 14.15 21.87
N ALA A 55 -20.22 14.13 21.78
CA ALA A 55 -19.37 15.14 22.37
C ALA A 55 -19.37 16.48 21.62
N VAL A 56 -19.70 16.49 20.31
CA VAL A 56 -19.63 17.71 19.48
C VAL A 56 -20.97 18.18 18.91
N LYS A 57 -22.05 17.39 19.02
CA LYS A 57 -23.37 17.75 18.45
C LYS A 57 -23.98 19.01 19.07
N SER A 58 -23.65 19.33 20.32
CA SER A 58 -24.12 20.54 21.02
C SER A 58 -23.28 21.78 20.74
N GLU A 59 -22.17 21.65 20.01
CA GLU A 59 -21.23 22.75 19.73
C GLU A 59 -21.69 23.67 18.58
N GLY A 60 -22.91 23.47 18.05
CA GLY A 60 -23.50 24.35 17.04
C GLY A 60 -22.87 24.24 15.64
N PHE A 61 -22.15 23.17 15.33
CA PHE A 61 -21.61 22.97 13.98
C PHE A 61 -22.72 22.75 12.95
N GLU A 62 -22.58 23.38 11.78
CA GLU A 62 -23.49 23.12 10.66
C GLU A 62 -23.36 21.70 10.15
N ARG A 63 -24.47 21.14 9.65
CA ARG A 63 -24.54 19.78 9.08
C ARG A 63 -23.43 19.49 8.06
N GLY A 64 -23.18 20.42 7.14
CA GLY A 64 -22.14 20.26 6.12
C GLY A 64 -20.72 20.14 6.70
N THR A 65 -20.49 20.61 7.94
CA THR A 65 -19.21 20.42 8.64
C THR A 65 -19.01 18.96 9.02
N PHE A 66 -20.05 18.28 9.54
CA PHE A 66 -19.98 16.86 9.88
C PHE A 66 -19.69 16.02 8.63
N GLU A 67 -20.44 16.25 7.54
CA GLU A 67 -20.31 15.53 6.26
C GLU A 67 -18.92 15.70 5.64
N LYS A 68 -18.38 16.93 5.63
CA LYS A 68 -17.08 17.24 5.00
C LYS A 68 -15.88 16.96 5.90
N SER A 69 -16.07 16.72 7.20
CA SER A 69 -14.97 16.54 8.15
C SER A 69 -14.18 15.26 7.92
N GLY A 70 -14.81 14.23 7.35
CA GLY A 70 -14.23 12.89 7.29
C GLY A 70 -14.14 12.17 8.64
N LEU A 71 -14.65 12.75 9.73
CA LEU A 71 -14.72 12.12 11.07
C LEU A 71 -15.99 11.30 11.28
N PHE A 72 -17.01 11.56 10.46
CA PHE A 72 -18.31 10.91 10.54
C PHE A 72 -18.65 10.16 9.24
N GLY A 73 -19.51 9.16 9.36
CA GLY A 73 -20.30 8.60 8.27
C GLY A 73 -21.79 8.88 8.47
N GLY A 74 -22.60 8.52 7.49
CA GLY A 74 -24.04 8.77 7.49
C GLY A 74 -24.44 10.08 6.78
N SER A 75 -25.73 10.21 6.55
CA SER A 75 -26.40 11.38 5.99
C SER A 75 -27.63 11.70 6.84
N GLY A 76 -28.19 12.91 6.73
CA GLY A 76 -29.37 13.28 7.51
C GLY A 76 -29.05 13.66 8.95
N PRO A 77 -29.95 13.39 9.92
CA PRO A 77 -29.69 13.57 11.34
C PRO A 77 -28.78 12.46 11.93
N ASP A 78 -28.54 11.38 11.17
CA ASP A 78 -27.94 10.15 11.68
C ASP A 78 -26.45 10.01 11.37
N PHE A 79 -25.64 10.91 11.94
CA PHE A 79 -24.19 10.80 11.88
C PHE A 79 -23.65 9.75 12.86
N TYR A 80 -22.71 8.93 12.42
CA TYR A 80 -21.97 8.02 13.29
C TYR A 80 -20.46 8.23 13.17
N ASP A 81 -19.74 7.89 14.21
CA ASP A 81 -18.29 7.99 14.28
C ASP A 81 -17.65 7.05 13.27
N ARG A 82 -16.79 7.60 12.41
CA ARG A 82 -16.03 6.82 11.43
C ARG A 82 -15.00 5.92 12.11
N PHE A 83 -14.32 6.43 13.12
CA PHE A 83 -13.29 5.71 13.85
C PHE A 83 -13.86 5.09 15.12
N ARG A 84 -13.72 3.78 15.26
CA ARG A 84 -14.19 3.00 16.41
C ARG A 84 -13.17 1.93 16.74
N SER A 85 -13.01 1.62 18.02
CA SER A 85 -12.05 0.63 18.54
C SER A 85 -10.65 0.79 17.95
N ARG A 86 -10.14 2.02 17.95
CA ARG A 86 -8.87 2.38 17.28
C ARG A 86 -7.98 3.27 18.12
N ILE A 87 -6.69 2.99 18.10
CA ILE A 87 -5.65 3.93 18.54
C ILE A 87 -5.53 5.01 17.48
N MET A 88 -5.62 6.26 17.90
CA MET A 88 -5.76 7.42 17.03
C MET A 88 -4.44 8.20 16.96
N PHE A 89 -3.99 8.47 15.74
CA PHE A 89 -2.83 9.28 15.40
C PHE A 89 -3.32 10.53 14.68
N PRO A 90 -3.41 11.69 15.34
CA PRO A 90 -3.82 12.92 14.67
C PRO A 90 -2.81 13.28 13.57
N ILE A 91 -3.28 13.92 12.50
CA ILE A 91 -2.44 14.36 11.40
C ILE A 91 -2.53 15.87 11.30
N TRP A 92 -1.37 16.53 11.32
CA TRP A 92 -1.25 17.98 11.28
C TRP A 92 -0.83 18.46 9.91
N ASN A 93 -1.38 19.61 9.51
CA ASN A 93 -0.86 20.35 8.37
C ASN A 93 0.41 21.15 8.74
N THR A 94 0.98 21.86 7.77
CA THR A 94 2.19 22.69 7.94
C THR A 94 2.02 23.86 8.91
N SER A 95 0.78 24.26 9.21
CA SER A 95 0.44 25.28 10.21
C SER A 95 0.13 24.68 11.59
N SER A 96 0.48 23.41 11.80
CA SER A 96 0.28 22.68 13.05
C SER A 96 -1.18 22.62 13.50
N LYS A 97 -2.13 22.57 12.55
CA LYS A 97 -3.55 22.30 12.83
C LYS A 97 -3.91 20.87 12.49
N VAL A 98 -4.72 20.21 13.33
CA VAL A 98 -5.22 18.86 13.05
C VAL A 98 -6.18 18.91 11.86
N VAL A 99 -5.93 18.08 10.86
CA VAL A 99 -6.70 18.01 9.60
C VAL A 99 -7.29 16.65 9.30
N GLY A 100 -6.84 15.61 10.00
CA GLY A 100 -7.33 14.25 9.84
C GLY A 100 -6.70 13.33 10.87
N PHE A 101 -6.96 12.03 10.75
CA PHE A 101 -6.45 11.01 11.66
C PHE A 101 -6.06 9.74 10.90
N GLY A 102 -5.00 9.08 11.37
CA GLY A 102 -4.78 7.65 11.19
C GLY A 102 -5.34 6.90 12.40
N GLY A 103 -5.89 5.71 12.19
CA GLY A 103 -6.49 4.90 13.24
C GLY A 103 -6.07 3.45 13.10
N ARG A 104 -5.35 2.91 14.09
CA ARG A 104 -4.95 1.51 14.15
C ARG A 104 -5.97 0.70 14.93
N VAL A 105 -6.46 -0.41 14.37
CA VAL A 105 -7.43 -1.28 15.06
C VAL A 105 -6.88 -1.73 16.42
N PHE A 106 -7.76 -1.79 17.42
CA PHE A 106 -7.45 -2.22 18.77
C PHE A 106 -8.62 -3.01 19.35
N ALA A 107 -8.35 -4.24 19.81
CA ALA A 107 -9.34 -5.12 20.45
C ALA A 107 -10.65 -5.25 19.64
N SER A 108 -10.53 -5.43 18.32
CA SER A 108 -11.63 -5.55 17.38
C SER A 108 -11.20 -6.38 16.17
N ASP A 109 -12.13 -7.13 15.60
CA ASP A 109 -11.91 -8.01 14.44
C ASP A 109 -12.01 -7.27 13.09
N ASP A 110 -11.93 -5.93 13.11
CA ASP A 110 -11.92 -5.14 11.87
C ASP A 110 -10.67 -5.50 11.04
N PRO A 111 -10.85 -5.99 9.80
CA PRO A 111 -9.74 -6.49 8.98
C PRO A 111 -8.77 -5.37 8.56
N ALA A 112 -9.20 -4.10 8.60
CA ALA A 112 -8.34 -2.97 8.27
C ALA A 112 -7.46 -2.59 9.47
N LYS A 113 -6.24 -3.16 9.53
CA LYS A 113 -5.22 -2.88 10.56
C LYS A 113 -5.01 -1.38 10.78
N TYR A 114 -4.94 -0.61 9.69
CA TYR A 114 -4.90 0.85 9.71
C TYR A 114 -6.00 1.44 8.82
N MET A 115 -6.59 2.54 9.28
CA MET A 115 -7.57 3.33 8.53
C MET A 115 -7.21 4.81 8.65
N ASN A 116 -7.15 5.52 7.52
CA ASN A 116 -6.94 6.97 7.53
C ASN A 116 -8.24 7.70 7.21
N SER A 117 -8.33 8.96 7.64
CA SER A 117 -9.37 9.88 7.19
C SER A 117 -9.49 9.84 5.65
N PRO A 118 -10.72 9.94 5.10
CA PRO A 118 -10.91 10.08 3.67
C PRO A 118 -10.35 11.42 3.18
N GLU A 119 -10.28 11.61 1.87
CA GLU A 119 -9.99 12.92 1.28
C GLU A 119 -11.03 13.95 1.77
N THR A 120 -10.56 15.09 2.29
CA THR A 120 -11.44 16.19 2.74
C THR A 120 -10.93 17.52 2.17
N PRO A 121 -11.64 18.64 2.39
CA PRO A 121 -11.08 19.96 2.09
C PRO A 121 -9.82 20.30 2.90
N LEU A 122 -9.64 19.69 4.08
CA LEU A 122 -8.50 19.94 4.98
C LEU A 122 -7.37 18.91 4.82
N TYR A 123 -7.71 17.70 4.38
CA TYR A 123 -6.82 16.56 4.34
C TYR A 123 -6.69 16.00 2.94
N LYS A 124 -5.50 16.18 2.36
CA LYS A 124 -5.08 15.62 1.08
C LYS A 124 -3.94 14.64 1.33
N LYS A 125 -4.20 13.34 1.16
CA LYS A 125 -3.19 12.31 1.44
C LYS A 125 -1.93 12.48 0.61
N SER A 126 -2.06 13.02 -0.60
CA SER A 126 -0.97 13.23 -1.54
C SER A 126 -0.03 14.39 -1.20
N ASP A 127 -0.34 15.21 -0.19
CA ASP A 127 0.39 16.45 0.13
C ASP A 127 0.56 16.63 1.65
N ILE A 128 0.70 15.51 2.37
CA ILE A 128 0.82 15.55 3.82
C ILE A 128 1.74 14.48 4.36
N PHE A 129 2.59 14.90 5.28
CA PHE A 129 3.50 14.04 6.01
C PHE A 129 3.11 14.01 7.48
N TYR A 130 2.88 12.80 8.00
CA TYR A 130 2.78 12.61 9.44
C TYR A 130 4.13 12.96 10.10
N GLY A 131 4.06 13.61 11.27
CA GLY A 131 5.24 14.05 12.02
C GLY A 131 5.86 15.38 11.55
N LEU A 132 5.50 15.92 10.38
CA LEU A 132 6.15 17.12 9.84
C LEU A 132 6.06 18.34 10.78
N HIS A 133 4.94 18.52 11.48
CA HIS A 133 4.78 19.58 12.48
C HIS A 133 5.85 19.55 13.58
N SER A 134 6.31 18.36 13.97
CA SER A 134 7.38 18.15 14.97
C SER A 134 8.77 18.09 14.37
N ALA A 135 8.89 17.69 13.09
CA ALA A 135 10.18 17.46 12.44
C ALA A 135 10.71 18.65 11.63
N ARG A 136 9.86 19.63 11.26
CA ARG A 136 10.20 20.71 10.32
C ARG A 136 11.47 21.49 10.67
N GLU A 137 11.69 21.78 11.96
CA GLU A 137 12.81 22.58 12.42
C GLU A 137 14.10 21.76 12.31
N SER A 138 14.10 20.54 12.84
CA SER A 138 15.22 19.61 12.71
C SER A 138 15.55 19.24 11.25
N ILE A 139 14.56 19.14 10.36
CA ILE A 139 14.78 18.92 8.92
C ILE A 139 15.54 20.11 8.30
N ARG A 140 15.14 21.35 8.63
CA ARG A 140 15.80 22.56 8.13
C ARG A 140 17.23 22.68 8.65
N GLU A 141 17.44 22.44 9.93
CA GLU A 141 18.76 22.51 10.58
C GLU A 141 19.72 21.46 10.02
N LYS A 142 19.28 20.20 9.92
CA LYS A 142 20.10 19.10 9.42
C LYS A 142 20.20 19.08 7.89
N LYS A 143 19.32 19.81 7.19
CA LYS A 143 19.20 19.87 5.72
C LYS A 143 18.83 18.54 5.07
N TYR A 144 18.29 17.59 5.82
CA TYR A 144 17.72 16.35 5.30
C TYR A 144 16.56 15.84 6.17
N ALA A 145 15.64 15.11 5.56
CA ALA A 145 14.57 14.38 6.24
C ALA A 145 14.83 12.88 6.18
N ILE A 146 14.31 12.15 7.16
CA ILE A 146 14.20 10.69 7.14
C ILE A 146 12.74 10.34 6.85
N LEU A 147 12.49 9.57 5.79
CA LEU A 147 11.15 9.14 5.40
C LEU A 147 10.97 7.66 5.74
N VAL A 148 9.96 7.37 6.55
CA VAL A 148 9.55 6.02 7.00
C VAL A 148 8.11 5.71 6.57
N GLU A 149 7.65 4.47 6.77
CA GLU A 149 6.36 4.00 6.27
C GLU A 149 5.20 4.27 7.25
N GLY A 150 5.44 4.14 8.56
CA GLY A 150 4.39 4.11 9.58
C GLY A 150 4.40 5.27 10.58
N TYR A 151 3.28 5.41 11.29
CA TYR A 151 3.14 6.36 12.40
C TYR A 151 4.04 5.98 13.58
N THR A 152 4.15 4.69 13.87
CA THR A 152 4.94 4.17 14.99
C THR A 152 6.43 4.36 14.75
N ASP A 153 6.91 4.16 13.52
CA ASP A 153 8.29 4.46 13.13
C ASP A 153 8.67 5.91 13.45
N VAL A 154 7.84 6.86 13.03
CA VAL A 154 8.07 8.29 13.32
C VAL A 154 8.13 8.54 14.82
N ILE A 155 7.18 8.00 15.59
CA ILE A 155 7.15 8.21 17.03
C ILE A 155 8.37 7.60 17.71
N LYS A 156 8.78 6.39 17.32
CA LYS A 156 9.89 5.64 17.94
C LYS A 156 11.26 6.22 17.59
N LEU A 157 11.44 6.66 16.34
CA LEU A 157 12.61 7.42 15.93
C LEU A 157 12.68 8.75 16.67
N TYR A 158 11.58 9.50 16.75
CA TYR A 158 11.54 10.76 17.47
C TYR A 158 11.86 10.56 18.96
N GLN A 159 11.24 9.58 19.61
CA GLN A 159 11.52 9.22 21.01
C GLN A 159 12.99 8.88 21.26
N SER A 160 13.67 8.35 20.25
CA SER A 160 15.08 7.98 20.33
C SER A 160 16.02 9.15 20.00
N GLY A 161 15.52 10.38 19.80
CA GLY A 161 16.34 11.56 19.47
C GLY A 161 16.48 11.85 17.98
N VAL A 162 15.86 11.04 17.10
CA VAL A 162 15.90 11.23 15.65
C VAL A 162 14.72 12.08 15.20
N HIS A 163 14.82 13.39 15.45
CA HIS A 163 13.68 14.32 15.30
C HIS A 163 13.35 14.76 13.86
N ASN A 164 14.18 14.46 12.87
CA ASN A 164 13.95 14.85 11.48
C ASN A 164 13.28 13.75 10.65
N CYS A 165 12.41 12.94 11.26
CA CYS A 165 11.68 11.85 10.63
C CYS A 165 10.22 12.20 10.32
N VAL A 166 9.70 11.68 9.20
CA VAL A 166 8.31 11.84 8.75
C VAL A 166 7.82 10.57 8.06
N ALA A 167 6.50 10.42 7.90
CA ALA A 167 5.90 9.32 7.14
C ALA A 167 4.81 9.81 6.18
N VAL A 168 4.58 9.10 5.08
CA VAL A 168 3.37 9.27 4.26
C VAL A 168 2.18 8.60 4.94
N SER A 169 0.99 9.19 4.85
CA SER A 169 -0.19 8.68 5.56
C SER A 169 -1.05 7.76 4.68
N GLY A 170 -0.67 6.48 4.62
CA GLY A 170 -1.40 5.41 3.94
C GLY A 170 -1.76 5.72 2.50
N THR A 171 -0.76 6.19 1.76
CA THR A 171 -0.80 6.44 0.32
C THR A 171 0.58 6.26 -0.28
N ALA A 172 0.65 6.09 -1.60
CA ALA A 172 1.93 6.11 -2.30
C ALA A 172 2.56 7.51 -2.24
N PHE A 173 3.89 7.57 -2.23
CA PHE A 173 4.61 8.82 -2.39
C PHE A 173 4.25 9.48 -3.73
N SER A 174 4.15 10.81 -3.76
CA SER A 174 3.61 11.56 -4.90
C SER A 174 4.50 12.76 -5.26
N ASP A 175 4.33 13.34 -6.45
CA ASP A 175 5.06 14.54 -6.85
C ASP A 175 4.76 15.75 -5.96
N ARG A 176 3.56 15.79 -5.36
CA ARG A 176 3.18 16.81 -4.39
C ARG A 176 3.95 16.63 -3.07
N HIS A 177 4.16 15.40 -2.63
CA HIS A 177 5.04 15.10 -1.50
C HIS A 177 6.48 15.58 -1.76
N ALA A 178 7.03 15.30 -2.95
CA ALA A 178 8.35 15.80 -3.32
C ALA A 178 8.39 17.34 -3.31
N SER A 179 7.40 17.98 -3.95
CA SER A 179 7.30 19.45 -3.99
C SER A 179 7.21 20.08 -2.60
N GLN A 180 6.43 19.47 -1.70
CA GLN A 180 6.30 19.90 -0.32
C GLN A 180 7.62 19.74 0.45
N MET A 181 8.28 18.58 0.33
CA MET A 181 9.55 18.29 1.00
C MET A 181 10.68 19.22 0.55
N LYS A 182 10.72 19.58 -0.74
CA LYS A 182 11.72 20.49 -1.33
C LYS A 182 11.75 21.88 -0.68
N ARG A 183 10.65 22.28 -0.01
CA ARG A 183 10.55 23.55 0.75
C ARG A 183 11.31 23.52 2.08
N PHE A 184 11.73 22.33 2.53
CA PHE A 184 12.37 22.10 3.83
C PHE A 184 13.79 21.56 3.68
N CYS A 185 14.05 20.68 2.71
CA CYS A 185 15.38 20.12 2.46
C CYS A 185 15.58 19.72 0.99
N SER A 186 16.84 19.51 0.60
CA SER A 186 17.24 19.02 -0.72
C SER A 186 17.63 17.54 -0.72
N ARG A 187 17.57 16.87 0.45
CA ARG A 187 17.95 15.47 0.63
C ARG A 187 16.95 14.72 1.50
N VAL A 188 16.63 13.50 1.12
CA VAL A 188 15.79 12.57 1.88
C VAL A 188 16.49 11.22 2.02
N LEU A 189 16.46 10.67 3.23
CA LEU A 189 16.96 9.34 3.57
C LEU A 189 15.76 8.43 3.79
N LEU A 190 15.61 7.39 2.97
CA LEU A 190 14.52 6.42 3.07
C LEU A 190 14.93 5.34 4.07
N ALA A 191 14.13 5.16 5.12
CA ALA A 191 14.26 4.08 6.10
C ALA A 191 12.96 3.29 6.09
N TYR A 192 12.84 2.38 5.13
CA TYR A 192 11.68 1.51 4.93
C TYR A 192 12.00 0.10 5.42
N ASP A 193 11.00 -0.75 5.54
CA ASP A 193 11.15 -2.09 6.12
C ASP A 193 12.22 -2.89 5.37
N GLY A 194 12.99 -3.69 6.10
CA GLY A 194 14.11 -4.47 5.55
C GLY A 194 13.68 -5.66 4.70
N ASP A 195 12.37 -5.87 4.51
CA ASP A 195 11.84 -6.95 3.67
C ASP A 195 11.79 -6.58 2.18
N THR A 196 11.49 -7.56 1.32
CA THR A 196 11.43 -7.37 -0.13
C THR A 196 10.45 -6.27 -0.56
N ALA A 197 9.34 -6.10 0.15
CA ALA A 197 8.33 -5.10 -0.18
C ALA A 197 8.81 -3.69 0.19
N GLY A 198 9.40 -3.53 1.38
CA GLY A 198 10.01 -2.28 1.85
C GLY A 198 11.19 -1.86 0.96
N VAL A 199 12.05 -2.79 0.56
CA VAL A 199 13.15 -2.55 -0.40
C VAL A 199 12.61 -2.01 -1.74
N ALA A 200 11.60 -2.67 -2.32
CA ALA A 200 10.99 -2.23 -3.57
C ALA A 200 10.32 -0.85 -3.43
N ALA A 201 9.63 -0.61 -2.32
CA ALA A 201 8.99 0.66 -2.01
C ALA A 201 10.01 1.80 -1.82
N ALA A 202 11.17 1.51 -1.21
CA ALA A 202 12.26 2.45 -1.03
C ALA A 202 12.86 2.85 -2.39
N ILE A 203 13.15 1.89 -3.27
CA ILE A 203 13.68 2.17 -4.62
C ILE A 203 12.70 3.04 -5.40
N LYS A 204 11.42 2.65 -5.45
CA LYS A 204 10.37 3.41 -6.15
C LYS A 204 10.24 4.83 -5.62
N THR A 205 10.22 4.99 -4.29
CA THR A 205 10.13 6.32 -3.66
C THR A 205 11.39 7.15 -3.91
N GLY A 206 12.57 6.52 -3.94
CA GLY A 206 13.83 7.18 -4.24
C GLY A 206 13.85 7.79 -5.64
N TYR A 207 13.35 7.07 -6.64
CA TYR A 207 13.22 7.62 -7.99
C TYR A 207 12.22 8.77 -8.04
N ALA A 208 11.06 8.66 -7.38
CA ALA A 208 10.09 9.75 -7.31
C ALA A 208 10.68 11.02 -6.67
N LEU A 209 11.47 10.87 -5.60
CA LEU A 209 12.21 11.98 -4.98
C LEU A 209 13.23 12.59 -5.95
N THR A 210 14.01 11.74 -6.62
CA THR A 210 15.05 12.18 -7.57
C THR A 210 14.45 12.93 -8.76
N LYS A 211 13.34 12.44 -9.31
CA LYS A 211 12.55 13.14 -10.36
C LYS A 211 12.05 14.50 -9.87
N GLY A 212 11.65 14.61 -8.60
CA GLY A 212 11.31 15.88 -7.94
C GLY A 212 12.51 16.82 -7.66
N GLY A 213 13.73 16.42 -8.01
CA GLY A 213 14.95 17.16 -7.75
C GLY A 213 15.36 17.17 -6.27
N ILE A 214 15.10 16.07 -5.55
CA ILE A 214 15.56 15.82 -4.19
C ILE A 214 16.56 14.67 -4.23
N GLU A 215 17.73 14.84 -3.62
CA GLU A 215 18.71 13.78 -3.48
C GLU A 215 18.15 12.68 -2.57
N SER A 216 17.99 11.45 -3.08
CA SER A 216 17.54 10.30 -2.29
C SER A 216 18.69 9.37 -1.91
N LYS A 217 18.76 9.00 -0.64
CA LYS A 217 19.62 7.93 -0.12
C LYS A 217 18.80 6.90 0.64
N ILE A 218 19.31 5.68 0.77
CA ILE A 218 18.65 4.58 1.45
C ILE A 218 19.42 4.21 2.72
N ILE A 219 18.72 4.20 3.85
CA ILE A 219 19.18 3.60 5.10
C ILE A 219 18.85 2.12 5.03
N GLN A 220 19.88 1.27 5.13
CA GLN A 220 19.72 -0.17 5.06
C GLN A 220 19.21 -0.70 6.40
N ILE A 221 17.89 -0.86 6.53
CA ILE A 221 17.28 -1.54 7.67
C ILE A 221 17.59 -3.04 7.57
N PRO A 222 17.98 -3.72 8.67
CA PRO A 222 18.26 -5.15 8.64
C PRO A 222 17.06 -5.98 8.16
N ASP A 223 17.36 -7.13 7.54
CA ASP A 223 16.33 -8.06 7.05
C ASP A 223 15.28 -8.39 8.14
N LYS A 224 14.01 -8.36 7.74
CA LYS A 224 12.83 -8.61 8.59
C LYS A 224 12.66 -7.68 9.80
N LYS A 225 13.29 -6.51 9.80
CA LYS A 225 13.04 -5.46 10.79
C LYS A 225 12.40 -4.25 10.13
N ASP A 226 11.62 -3.52 10.93
CA ASP A 226 11.16 -2.19 10.60
C ASP A 226 12.05 -1.12 11.30
N PRO A 227 11.93 0.16 10.94
CA PRO A 227 12.66 1.24 11.62
C PRO A 227 12.37 1.33 13.13
N ASP A 228 11.14 1.01 13.56
CA ASP A 228 10.71 1.06 14.96
C ASP A 228 11.43 0.02 15.84
N GLU A 229 11.59 -1.19 15.33
CA GLU A 229 12.28 -2.31 15.96
C GLU A 229 13.77 -2.05 15.98
N TRP A 230 14.33 -1.65 14.84
CA TRP A 230 15.77 -1.44 14.73
C TRP A 230 16.27 -0.31 15.64
N VAL A 231 15.58 0.84 15.68
CA VAL A 231 15.97 1.94 16.58
C VAL A 231 15.79 1.57 18.05
N SER A 232 14.81 0.74 18.38
CA SER A 232 14.61 0.27 19.76
C SER A 232 15.79 -0.58 20.26
N GLU A 233 16.43 -1.33 19.38
CA GLU A 233 17.58 -2.16 19.73
C GLU A 233 18.89 -1.39 19.85
N ILE A 234 19.14 -0.45 18.92
CA ILE A 234 20.46 0.20 18.80
C ILE A 234 20.48 1.62 19.37
N GLY A 235 19.34 2.17 19.74
CA GLY A 235 19.17 3.55 20.17
C GLY A 235 19.33 4.57 19.03
N GLY A 236 19.04 5.84 19.31
CA GLY A 236 19.12 6.92 18.31
C GLY A 236 20.54 7.14 17.78
N ASP A 237 21.53 7.18 18.66
CA ASP A 237 22.93 7.34 18.27
C ASP A 237 23.39 6.16 17.39
N GLY A 238 22.99 4.94 17.75
CA GLY A 238 23.23 3.76 16.93
C GLY A 238 22.59 3.86 15.56
N PHE A 239 21.35 4.34 15.46
CA PHE A 239 20.65 4.55 14.19
C PHE A 239 21.33 5.63 13.34
N ILE A 240 21.88 6.67 13.97
CA ILE A 240 22.66 7.71 13.27
C ILE A 240 23.98 7.13 12.74
N GLU A 241 24.76 6.45 13.58
CA GLU A 241 26.07 5.91 13.20
C GLU A 241 25.97 4.76 12.19
N LYS A 242 25.02 3.83 12.39
CA LYS A 242 24.89 2.61 11.57
C LYS A 242 23.94 2.79 10.39
N GLY A 243 22.96 3.68 10.49
CA GLY A 243 21.98 3.94 9.45
C GLY A 243 22.29 5.21 8.67
N VAL A 244 22.10 6.38 9.30
CA VAL A 244 22.18 7.69 8.63
C VAL A 244 23.53 7.93 7.97
N LYS A 245 24.64 7.76 8.70
CA LYS A 245 26.00 8.00 8.18
C LYS A 245 26.41 7.00 7.09
N LYS A 246 25.82 5.81 7.11
CA LYS A 246 26.08 4.73 6.14
C LYS A 246 25.01 4.64 5.04
N ALA A 247 24.11 5.62 4.96
CA ALA A 247 23.08 5.63 3.94
C ALA A 247 23.71 5.69 2.54
N ILE A 248 23.32 4.76 1.67
CA ILE A 248 23.89 4.61 0.34
C ILE A 248 23.02 5.27 -0.73
N GLY A 249 23.63 5.61 -1.87
CA GLY A 249 22.89 6.22 -2.99
C GLY A 249 21.83 5.27 -3.54
N LEU A 250 20.74 5.83 -4.09
CA LEU A 250 19.63 5.07 -4.68
C LEU A 250 20.11 4.00 -5.68
N LEU A 251 20.96 4.41 -6.63
CA LEU A 251 21.46 3.50 -7.66
C LEU A 251 22.35 2.40 -7.06
N ASP A 252 23.21 2.74 -6.10
CA ASP A 252 24.05 1.75 -5.41
C ASP A 252 23.20 0.72 -4.68
N PHE A 253 22.17 1.19 -3.98
CA PHE A 253 21.24 0.32 -3.27
C PHE A 253 20.53 -0.64 -4.23
N GLN A 254 19.99 -0.13 -5.34
CA GLN A 254 19.29 -0.97 -6.30
C GLN A 254 20.23 -2.04 -6.90
N LEU A 255 21.44 -1.65 -7.33
CA LEU A 255 22.43 -2.60 -7.88
C LEU A 255 22.86 -3.66 -6.84
N LEU A 256 23.02 -3.26 -5.58
CA LEU A 256 23.33 -4.17 -4.48
C LEU A 256 22.18 -5.17 -4.26
N THR A 257 20.95 -4.69 -4.11
CA THR A 257 19.77 -5.53 -3.83
C THR A 257 19.37 -6.44 -4.99
N SER A 258 19.69 -6.06 -6.23
CA SER A 258 19.47 -6.92 -7.40
C SER A 258 20.59 -7.95 -7.60
N ASN A 259 21.59 -7.98 -6.70
CA ASN A 259 22.80 -8.80 -6.82
C ASN A 259 23.51 -8.61 -8.18
N PHE A 260 23.53 -7.37 -8.69
CA PHE A 260 23.83 -7.06 -10.09
C PHE A 260 25.16 -7.67 -10.57
N ALA A 261 26.20 -7.62 -9.74
CA ALA A 261 27.53 -8.12 -10.09
C ALA A 261 27.53 -9.61 -10.50
N ASN A 262 26.71 -10.42 -9.82
CA ASN A 262 26.63 -11.87 -9.98
C ASN A 262 25.61 -12.32 -11.03
N LYS A 263 24.96 -11.38 -11.71
CA LYS A 263 23.95 -11.65 -12.75
C LYS A 263 24.58 -11.93 -14.12
N SER A 264 23.90 -12.74 -14.92
CA SER A 264 24.27 -12.96 -16.33
C SER A 264 24.14 -11.68 -17.15
N SER A 265 24.78 -11.62 -18.32
CA SER A 265 24.69 -10.43 -19.19
C SER A 265 23.25 -10.09 -19.60
N SER A 266 22.40 -11.11 -19.80
CA SER A 266 20.98 -10.92 -20.13
C SER A 266 20.21 -10.31 -18.96
N GLU A 267 20.40 -10.82 -17.74
CA GLU A 267 19.77 -10.27 -16.54
C GLU A 267 20.28 -8.86 -16.21
N LYS A 268 21.59 -8.60 -16.38
CA LYS A 268 22.16 -7.24 -16.25
C LYS A 268 21.51 -6.27 -17.23
N SER A 269 21.32 -6.68 -18.48
CA SER A 269 20.63 -5.88 -19.49
C SER A 269 19.20 -5.52 -19.07
N ALA A 270 18.44 -6.49 -18.55
CA ALA A 270 17.09 -6.24 -18.04
C ALA A 270 17.08 -5.22 -16.87
N ILE A 271 17.97 -5.40 -15.89
CA ILE A 271 18.07 -4.49 -14.74
C ILE A 271 18.46 -3.07 -15.19
N VAL A 272 19.42 -2.94 -16.11
CA VAL A 272 19.82 -1.65 -16.69
C VAL A 272 18.64 -1.00 -17.39
N SER A 273 17.87 -1.75 -18.20
CA SER A 273 16.68 -1.25 -18.89
C SER A 273 15.63 -0.74 -17.89
N ASP A 274 15.38 -1.48 -16.81
CA ASP A 274 14.43 -1.08 -15.77
C ASP A 274 14.86 0.22 -15.09
N ILE A 275 16.14 0.35 -14.74
CA ILE A 275 16.69 1.57 -14.15
C ILE A 275 16.58 2.75 -15.12
N LEU A 276 16.96 2.55 -16.40
CA LEU A 276 16.88 3.61 -17.41
C LEU A 276 15.44 4.07 -17.66
N SER A 277 14.46 3.19 -17.45
CA SER A 277 13.04 3.53 -17.54
C SER A 277 12.60 4.55 -16.47
N GLU A 278 13.26 4.57 -15.31
CA GLU A 278 13.07 5.57 -14.26
C GLU A 278 13.92 6.82 -14.50
N VAL A 279 15.20 6.63 -14.90
CA VAL A 279 16.16 7.72 -15.14
C VAL A 279 15.72 8.64 -16.28
N LYS A 280 15.00 8.13 -17.28
CA LYS A 280 14.51 8.94 -18.39
C LYS A 280 13.64 10.11 -17.93
N ASP A 281 12.94 10.01 -16.80
CA ASP A 281 12.03 11.07 -16.32
C ASP A 281 12.75 12.07 -15.40
N ILE A 282 14.06 11.91 -15.17
CA ILE A 282 14.86 12.88 -14.43
C ILE A 282 15.19 14.04 -15.38
N ASP A 283 14.70 15.24 -15.07
CA ASP A 283 14.89 16.43 -15.92
C ASP A 283 16.30 17.02 -15.82
N ASP A 284 16.98 16.85 -14.69
CA ASP A 284 18.33 17.37 -14.49
C ASP A 284 19.36 16.54 -15.28
N PRO A 285 20.04 17.12 -16.29
CA PRO A 285 20.99 16.39 -17.13
C PRO A 285 22.26 15.98 -16.38
N ILE A 286 22.65 16.69 -15.31
CA ILE A 286 23.81 16.34 -14.50
C ILE A 286 23.50 15.07 -13.72
N ILE A 287 22.33 15.02 -13.07
CA ILE A 287 21.89 13.84 -12.32
C ILE A 287 21.68 12.66 -13.26
N SER A 288 20.95 12.85 -14.36
CA SER A 288 20.68 11.78 -15.33
C SER A 288 21.97 11.20 -15.92
N ASN A 289 22.94 12.04 -16.32
CA ASN A 289 24.24 11.55 -16.82
C ASN A 289 25.07 10.86 -15.74
N ALA A 290 24.98 11.27 -14.47
CA ALA A 290 25.66 10.58 -13.38
C ALA A 290 25.13 9.15 -13.18
N PHE A 291 23.81 8.93 -13.31
CA PHE A 291 23.23 7.58 -13.31
C PHE A 291 23.74 6.76 -14.50
N ILE A 292 23.71 7.32 -15.71
CA ILE A 292 24.17 6.65 -16.95
C ILE A 292 25.63 6.23 -16.82
N LYS A 293 26.50 7.14 -16.38
CA LYS A 293 27.92 6.84 -16.18
C LYS A 293 28.12 5.70 -15.20
N LYS A 294 27.41 5.73 -14.08
CA LYS A 294 27.54 4.70 -13.05
C LYS A 294 27.02 3.33 -13.50
N LEU A 295 25.98 3.30 -14.33
CA LEU A 295 25.49 2.08 -14.96
C LEU A 295 26.49 1.52 -15.99
N ALA A 296 27.12 2.39 -16.78
CA ALA A 296 28.19 2.02 -17.71
C ALA A 296 29.35 1.36 -16.97
N ASP A 297 29.84 2.01 -15.91
CA ASP A 297 30.91 1.49 -15.05
C ASP A 297 30.54 0.13 -14.42
N ALA A 298 29.32 0.00 -13.87
CA ALA A 298 28.87 -1.23 -13.23
C ALA A 298 28.66 -2.39 -14.21
N SER A 299 28.21 -2.10 -15.43
CA SER A 299 27.93 -3.11 -16.46
C SER A 299 29.15 -3.47 -17.31
N GLY A 300 30.21 -2.65 -17.29
CA GLY A 300 31.36 -2.80 -18.18
C GLY A 300 31.06 -2.43 -19.64
N VAL A 301 29.98 -1.69 -19.87
CA VAL A 301 29.52 -1.26 -21.20
C VAL A 301 29.85 0.22 -21.39
N GLU A 302 30.21 0.62 -22.61
CA GLU A 302 30.48 2.04 -22.89
C GLU A 302 29.25 2.94 -22.66
N GLU A 303 29.44 4.14 -22.09
CA GLU A 303 28.35 5.10 -21.82
C GLU A 303 27.47 5.39 -23.05
N LYS A 304 28.07 5.40 -24.24
CA LYS A 304 27.36 5.64 -25.50
C LYS A 304 26.32 4.57 -25.80
N GLU A 305 26.57 3.31 -25.41
CA GLU A 305 25.64 2.21 -25.62
C GLU A 305 24.53 2.23 -24.57
N ILE A 306 24.84 2.58 -23.31
CA ILE A 306 23.82 2.83 -22.28
C ILE A 306 22.85 3.94 -22.71
N LYS A 307 23.36 5.02 -23.29
CA LYS A 307 22.55 6.12 -23.84
C LYS A 307 21.63 5.69 -24.99
N ARG A 308 22.02 4.68 -25.78
CA ARG A 308 21.17 4.13 -26.86
C ARG A 308 20.00 3.30 -26.32
N ILE A 309 20.18 2.68 -25.15
CA ILE A 309 19.12 1.91 -24.47
C ILE A 309 18.10 2.88 -23.82
N LEU A 310 18.51 4.10 -23.48
CA LEU A 310 17.65 5.08 -22.82
C LEU A 310 16.37 5.31 -23.65
N PRO A 311 15.18 5.07 -23.07
CA PRO A 311 13.93 5.24 -23.80
C PRO A 311 13.74 6.72 -24.18
N ASN A 312 13.41 7.01 -25.44
CA ASN A 312 13.11 8.37 -25.87
C ASN A 312 11.94 8.96 -25.05
N LYS A 313 12.13 10.17 -24.48
CA LYS A 313 11.04 11.04 -24.01
C LYS A 313 10.21 11.49 -25.22
N ARG A 314 9.41 10.61 -25.84
CA ARG A 314 8.35 11.08 -26.74
C ARG A 314 7.33 11.82 -25.89
N ASN A 315 7.09 13.10 -26.22
CA ASN A 315 6.03 13.92 -25.66
C ASN A 315 4.68 13.20 -25.81
N LEU A 316 4.27 12.46 -24.79
CA LEU A 316 2.88 12.05 -24.60
C LEU A 316 2.13 13.26 -24.04
N LYS A 317 1.85 14.24 -24.91
CA LYS A 317 0.70 15.12 -24.70
C LYS A 317 -0.51 14.20 -24.59
N SER A 318 -1.28 14.42 -23.53
CA SER A 318 -2.54 13.76 -23.20
C SER A 318 -3.39 13.44 -24.44
N VAL A 319 -3.26 12.23 -24.94
CA VAL A 319 -4.35 11.51 -25.59
C VAL A 319 -4.62 10.40 -24.60
N SER A 320 -5.77 10.44 -23.93
CA SER A 320 -6.26 9.30 -23.15
C SER A 320 -6.21 8.08 -24.05
N PRO A 321 -5.37 7.06 -23.78
CA PRO A 321 -5.40 5.84 -24.54
C PRO A 321 -6.26 4.86 -23.77
N ASP A 322 -7.37 4.45 -24.38
CA ASP A 322 -7.85 3.08 -24.24
C ASP A 322 -6.62 2.16 -24.35
N LYS A 323 -6.24 1.53 -23.25
CA LYS A 323 -5.06 0.67 -23.17
C LYS A 323 -5.37 -0.67 -23.85
N PRO A 324 -4.58 -1.09 -24.84
CA PRO A 324 -4.40 -2.50 -25.15
C PRO A 324 -3.51 -3.10 -24.05
N GLN A 325 -4.04 -4.06 -23.29
CA GLN A 325 -3.32 -4.82 -22.27
C GLN A 325 -2.39 -5.86 -22.91
N ASN A 326 -1.09 -5.80 -22.59
CA ASN A 326 -0.27 -6.97 -22.21
C ASN A 326 1.17 -6.56 -21.86
N SER A 327 1.56 -6.73 -20.59
CA SER A 327 2.71 -7.52 -20.14
C SER A 327 3.05 -7.23 -18.66
N ALA A 328 3.12 -8.32 -17.88
CA ALA A 328 3.69 -8.49 -16.54
C ALA A 328 3.13 -7.60 -15.40
N SER A 329 1.84 -7.73 -15.11
CA SER A 329 1.29 -7.38 -13.79
C SER A 329 1.67 -8.44 -12.75
N SER A 330 2.02 -8.01 -11.53
CA SER A 330 2.04 -8.91 -10.37
C SER A 330 0.71 -9.67 -10.30
N LEU A 331 0.75 -11.00 -10.21
CA LEU A 331 -0.47 -11.82 -10.12
C LEU A 331 -1.29 -11.38 -8.90
N THR A 332 -2.53 -10.98 -9.13
CA THR A 332 -3.49 -10.68 -8.06
C THR A 332 -3.85 -11.94 -7.28
N VAL A 333 -4.53 -11.78 -6.14
CA VAL A 333 -5.07 -12.91 -5.38
C VAL A 333 -6.07 -13.71 -6.23
N ASN A 334 -6.89 -13.01 -7.05
CA ASN A 334 -7.80 -13.63 -8.02
C ASN A 334 -7.04 -14.41 -9.11
N ASP A 335 -5.97 -13.83 -9.67
CA ASP A 335 -5.12 -14.51 -10.66
C ASP A 335 -4.51 -15.79 -10.10
N LYS A 336 -4.01 -15.76 -8.85
CA LYS A 336 -3.42 -16.93 -8.19
C LYS A 336 -4.44 -18.03 -7.96
N ALA A 337 -5.66 -17.68 -7.52
CA ALA A 337 -6.75 -18.64 -7.35
C ALA A 337 -7.18 -19.26 -8.69
N ALA A 338 -7.30 -18.45 -9.75
CA ALA A 338 -7.62 -18.94 -11.09
C ALA A 338 -6.54 -19.87 -11.66
N ILE A 339 -5.26 -19.54 -11.47
CA ILE A 339 -4.14 -20.43 -11.81
C ILE A 339 -4.22 -21.73 -11.00
N GLY A 340 -4.55 -21.63 -9.71
CA GLY A 340 -4.73 -22.78 -8.84
C GLY A 340 -5.82 -23.74 -9.34
N LEU A 341 -6.98 -23.21 -9.74
CA LEU A 341 -8.05 -24.02 -10.34
C LEU A 341 -7.63 -24.73 -11.62
N ILE A 342 -6.92 -24.03 -12.51
CA ILE A 342 -6.42 -24.62 -13.76
C ILE A 342 -5.47 -25.80 -13.43
N LYS A 343 -4.57 -25.63 -12.46
CA LYS A 343 -3.67 -26.71 -12.00
C LYS A 343 -4.43 -27.89 -11.39
N VAL A 344 -5.38 -27.64 -10.51
CA VAL A 344 -6.21 -28.70 -9.92
C VAL A 344 -6.97 -29.45 -11.01
N PHE A 345 -7.49 -28.77 -12.03
CA PHE A 345 -8.19 -29.43 -13.13
C PHE A 345 -7.25 -30.35 -13.94
N MET A 346 -6.01 -29.92 -14.15
CA MET A 346 -4.99 -30.66 -14.91
C MET A 346 -4.46 -31.87 -14.14
N HIS A 347 -4.13 -31.70 -12.87
CA HIS A 347 -3.42 -32.68 -12.04
C HIS A 347 -4.33 -33.50 -11.11
N GLY A 348 -5.56 -33.04 -10.89
CA GLY A 348 -6.50 -33.63 -9.95
C GLY A 348 -7.20 -34.90 -10.45
N SER A 349 -7.82 -35.60 -9.51
CA SER A 349 -8.66 -36.77 -9.79
C SER A 349 -9.95 -36.39 -10.53
N ASN A 350 -10.68 -37.39 -11.03
CA ASN A 350 -12.00 -37.13 -11.63
C ASN A 350 -12.98 -36.49 -10.64
N ASP A 351 -12.90 -36.84 -9.36
CA ASP A 351 -13.75 -36.26 -8.32
C ASP A 351 -13.46 -34.75 -8.14
N ASN A 352 -12.18 -34.36 -8.17
CA ASN A 352 -11.79 -32.93 -8.14
C ASN A 352 -12.37 -32.18 -9.35
N ARG A 353 -12.29 -32.76 -10.55
CA ARG A 353 -12.77 -32.13 -11.79
C ARG A 353 -14.29 -31.96 -11.78
N GLU A 354 -15.04 -32.98 -11.38
CA GLU A 354 -16.51 -32.92 -11.29
C GLU A 354 -16.96 -31.94 -10.20
N TRP A 355 -16.25 -31.90 -9.07
CA TRP A 355 -16.52 -30.92 -8.02
C TRP A 355 -16.29 -29.49 -8.51
N LEU A 356 -15.19 -29.21 -9.22
CA LEU A 356 -14.90 -27.89 -9.79
C LEU A 356 -15.93 -27.46 -10.84
N LYS A 357 -16.38 -28.37 -11.72
CA LYS A 357 -17.45 -28.08 -12.69
C LYS A 357 -18.75 -27.62 -12.02
N THR A 358 -19.03 -28.14 -10.83
CA THR A 358 -20.26 -27.85 -10.09
C THR A 358 -20.14 -26.58 -9.25
N ASN A 359 -18.96 -26.27 -8.69
CA ASN A 359 -18.80 -25.24 -7.67
C ASN A 359 -18.07 -23.96 -8.14
N VAL A 360 -17.48 -23.96 -9.34
CA VAL A 360 -16.78 -22.77 -9.87
C VAL A 360 -17.68 -21.97 -10.82
N ASP A 361 -17.99 -20.73 -10.46
CA ASP A 361 -18.46 -19.75 -11.44
C ASP A 361 -17.28 -19.08 -12.15
N SER A 362 -17.09 -19.41 -13.43
CA SER A 362 -16.02 -18.83 -14.26
C SER A 362 -16.11 -17.31 -14.41
N ASN A 363 -17.25 -16.68 -14.11
CA ASN A 363 -17.38 -15.22 -14.08
C ASN A 363 -16.60 -14.56 -12.96
N ASN A 364 -16.24 -15.31 -11.91
CA ASN A 364 -15.45 -14.82 -10.80
C ASN A 364 -13.95 -14.68 -11.14
N ILE A 365 -13.51 -15.18 -12.30
CA ILE A 365 -12.13 -15.01 -12.77
C ILE A 365 -12.01 -13.68 -13.51
N GLU A 366 -11.34 -12.70 -12.89
CA GLU A 366 -11.24 -11.32 -13.39
C GLU A 366 -10.34 -11.22 -14.62
N ASN A 367 -9.28 -12.03 -14.66
CA ASN A 367 -8.34 -12.03 -15.75
C ASN A 367 -8.91 -12.73 -16.98
N LYS A 368 -9.18 -11.94 -18.03
CA LYS A 368 -9.77 -12.42 -19.29
C LYS A 368 -9.06 -13.62 -19.87
N ARG A 369 -7.71 -13.65 -19.80
CA ARG A 369 -6.93 -14.75 -20.34
C ARG A 369 -7.05 -16.00 -19.48
N LEU A 370 -6.90 -15.90 -18.17
CA LEU A 370 -7.06 -17.04 -17.26
C LEU A 370 -8.49 -17.60 -17.29
N LYS A 371 -9.50 -16.73 -17.39
CA LYS A 371 -10.90 -17.12 -17.58
C LYS A 371 -11.09 -17.93 -18.86
N MET A 372 -10.55 -17.46 -19.98
CA MET A 372 -10.59 -18.17 -21.25
C MET A 372 -9.88 -19.53 -21.16
N LEU A 373 -8.69 -19.58 -20.53
CA LEU A 373 -7.95 -20.83 -20.34
C LEU A 373 -8.73 -21.83 -19.47
N TYR A 374 -9.32 -21.38 -18.37
CA TYR A 374 -10.15 -22.21 -17.50
C TYR A 374 -11.40 -22.73 -18.21
N GLN A 375 -12.14 -21.87 -18.91
CA GLN A 375 -13.33 -22.30 -19.67
C GLN A 375 -12.99 -23.33 -20.74
N LYS A 376 -11.84 -23.18 -21.41
CA LYS A 376 -11.39 -24.14 -22.42
C LYS A 376 -10.99 -25.46 -21.78
N ILE A 377 -10.23 -25.44 -20.69
CA ILE A 377 -9.73 -26.67 -20.06
C ILE A 377 -10.84 -27.52 -19.45
N VAL A 378 -11.89 -26.89 -18.91
CA VAL A 378 -13.04 -27.59 -18.31
C VAL A 378 -13.81 -28.44 -19.31
N THR A 379 -13.73 -28.10 -20.61
CA THR A 379 -14.39 -28.85 -21.69
C THR A 379 -13.57 -30.03 -22.22
N VAL A 380 -12.31 -30.16 -21.78
CA VAL A 380 -11.40 -31.22 -22.25
C VAL A 380 -11.66 -32.50 -21.47
N ASP A 381 -11.86 -33.60 -22.20
CA ASP A 381 -11.89 -34.96 -21.63
C ASP A 381 -10.44 -35.43 -21.38
N ILE A 382 -9.97 -35.23 -20.15
CA ILE A 382 -8.58 -35.51 -19.76
C ILE A 382 -8.40 -37.01 -19.52
N LYS A 383 -8.08 -37.74 -20.58
CA LYS A 383 -7.61 -39.14 -20.52
C LYS A 383 -6.08 -39.23 -20.39
N GLU A 384 -5.35 -38.31 -20.99
CA GLU A 384 -3.88 -38.22 -20.94
C GLU A 384 -3.42 -36.75 -20.91
N HIS A 385 -2.32 -36.45 -20.21
CA HIS A 385 -1.81 -35.07 -20.10
C HIS A 385 -1.35 -34.47 -21.44
N SER A 386 -0.92 -35.32 -22.38
CA SER A 386 -0.50 -34.95 -23.73
C SER A 386 -1.63 -34.37 -24.58
N SER A 387 -2.87 -34.79 -24.33
CA SER A 387 -4.05 -34.31 -25.07
C SER A 387 -4.45 -32.89 -24.66
N ILE A 388 -4.03 -32.39 -23.50
CA ILE A 388 -4.42 -31.05 -23.01
C ILE A 388 -3.82 -29.95 -23.91
N ILE A 389 -2.56 -30.11 -24.33
CA ILE A 389 -1.83 -29.07 -25.10
C ILE A 389 -2.43 -28.88 -26.50
N SER A 390 -2.90 -29.96 -27.14
CA SER A 390 -3.46 -29.91 -28.50
C SER A 390 -4.79 -29.15 -28.59
N HIS A 391 -5.45 -28.89 -27.46
CA HIS A 391 -6.67 -28.10 -27.41
C HIS A 391 -6.41 -26.58 -27.42
N PHE A 392 -5.16 -26.11 -27.40
CA PHE A 392 -4.84 -24.68 -27.43
C PHE A 392 -4.12 -24.28 -28.73
N ASP A 393 -4.78 -23.49 -29.58
CA ASP A 393 -4.22 -23.06 -30.87
C ASP A 393 -3.15 -21.96 -30.72
N ASN A 394 -3.36 -21.06 -29.76
CA ASN A 394 -2.47 -19.94 -29.49
C ASN A 394 -1.15 -20.42 -28.83
N GLU A 395 0.00 -19.98 -29.38
CA GLU A 395 1.33 -20.41 -28.92
C GLU A 395 1.63 -19.97 -27.48
N GLU A 396 1.18 -18.79 -27.08
CA GLU A 396 1.42 -18.24 -25.75
C GLU A 396 0.52 -18.91 -24.70
N ASP A 397 -0.71 -19.28 -25.07
CA ASP A 397 -1.59 -20.11 -24.23
C ASP A 397 -1.00 -21.51 -24.03
N ARG A 398 -0.47 -22.13 -25.09
CA ARG A 398 0.26 -23.40 -25.01
C ARG A 398 1.43 -23.30 -24.03
N ARG A 399 2.25 -22.24 -24.11
CA ARG A 399 3.37 -22.03 -23.18
C ARG A 399 2.92 -21.93 -21.73
N ILE A 400 1.81 -21.22 -21.45
CA ILE A 400 1.25 -21.06 -20.10
C ILE A 400 0.79 -22.44 -19.56
N ILE A 401 0.03 -23.18 -20.35
CA ILE A 401 -0.49 -24.51 -19.98
C ILE A 401 0.65 -25.52 -19.80
N THR A 402 1.63 -25.54 -20.70
CA THR A 402 2.81 -26.41 -20.59
C THR A 402 3.58 -26.12 -19.30
N LYS A 403 3.76 -24.86 -18.91
CA LYS A 403 4.41 -24.51 -17.65
C LYS A 403 3.64 -25.05 -16.45
N MET A 404 2.30 -24.95 -16.45
CA MET A 404 1.45 -25.47 -15.38
C MET A 404 1.41 -27.01 -15.32
N LEU A 405 1.60 -27.71 -16.45
CA LEU A 405 1.71 -29.18 -16.50
C LEU A 405 3.02 -29.71 -15.88
N VAL A 406 4.09 -28.90 -15.91
CA VAL A 406 5.42 -29.32 -15.42
C VAL A 406 5.57 -29.07 -13.91
N ASP A 407 4.65 -28.32 -13.30
CA ASP A 407 4.68 -28.07 -11.85
C ASP A 407 4.48 -29.38 -11.06
N ASP A 408 5.36 -29.64 -10.11
CA ASP A 408 5.26 -30.79 -9.20
C ASP A 408 4.18 -30.54 -8.15
N MET A 409 3.11 -31.33 -8.21
CA MET A 409 1.96 -31.25 -7.31
C MET A 409 1.90 -32.42 -6.30
N SER A 410 2.93 -33.26 -6.23
CA SER A 410 2.93 -34.51 -5.45
C SER A 410 2.76 -34.33 -3.93
N THR A 411 3.05 -33.13 -3.42
CA THR A 411 2.97 -32.79 -1.98
C THR A 411 1.76 -31.92 -1.63
N ILE A 412 0.92 -31.59 -2.61
CA ILE A 412 -0.20 -30.65 -2.45
C ILE A 412 -1.52 -31.42 -2.34
N ASP A 413 -2.31 -31.10 -1.31
CA ASP A 413 -3.69 -31.56 -1.20
C ASP A 413 -4.56 -30.81 -2.22
N LEU A 414 -4.89 -31.47 -3.32
CA LEU A 414 -5.68 -30.90 -4.40
C LEU A 414 -7.15 -30.69 -4.01
N GLU A 415 -7.68 -31.42 -3.04
CA GLU A 415 -9.04 -31.19 -2.54
C GLU A 415 -9.10 -29.90 -1.73
N GLN A 416 -8.17 -29.72 -0.79
CA GLN A 416 -8.06 -28.50 -0.01
C GLN A 416 -7.82 -27.28 -0.92
N MET A 417 -6.90 -27.41 -1.88
CA MET A 417 -6.60 -26.35 -2.86
C MET A 417 -7.83 -25.99 -3.72
N SER A 418 -8.68 -26.96 -4.06
CA SER A 418 -9.94 -26.72 -4.80
C SER A 418 -10.85 -25.75 -4.03
N ARG A 419 -11.05 -26.01 -2.73
CA ARG A 419 -11.96 -25.24 -1.87
C ARG A 419 -11.44 -23.83 -1.65
N GLU A 420 -10.18 -23.69 -1.28
CA GLU A 420 -9.55 -22.38 -1.04
C GLU A 420 -9.58 -21.47 -2.28
N CYS A 421 -9.36 -22.03 -3.47
CA CYS A 421 -9.42 -21.27 -4.72
C CYS A 421 -10.86 -20.82 -5.05
N VAL A 422 -11.86 -21.68 -4.87
CA VAL A 422 -13.28 -21.33 -5.07
C VAL A 422 -13.72 -20.24 -4.11
N ASP A 423 -13.38 -20.36 -2.82
CA ASP A 423 -13.70 -19.36 -1.80
C ASP A 423 -13.05 -18.01 -2.11
N THR A 424 -11.80 -18.03 -2.55
CA THR A 424 -11.07 -16.83 -2.94
C THR A 424 -11.74 -16.11 -4.13
N LEU A 425 -12.20 -16.87 -5.13
CA LEU A 425 -12.89 -16.30 -6.30
C LEU A 425 -14.29 -15.77 -5.95
N SER A 426 -15.04 -16.50 -5.12
CA SER A 426 -16.40 -16.10 -4.72
C SER A 426 -16.40 -14.84 -3.84
N GLN A 427 -15.40 -14.68 -2.96
CA GLN A 427 -15.23 -13.47 -2.16
C GLN A 427 -14.86 -12.22 -2.98
N GLY A 428 -14.19 -12.38 -4.13
CA GLY A 428 -13.89 -11.29 -5.06
C GLY A 428 -15.16 -10.66 -5.65
N ASN A 429 -16.07 -11.50 -6.16
CA ASN A 429 -17.34 -11.06 -6.75
C ASN A 429 -18.27 -10.42 -5.69
N LYS A 430 -18.37 -10.99 -4.48
CA LYS A 430 -19.14 -10.38 -3.37
C LYS A 430 -18.62 -8.97 -3.02
N LYS A 431 -17.30 -8.77 -2.99
CA LYS A 431 -16.70 -7.43 -2.75
C LYS A 431 -16.97 -6.45 -3.90
N GLU A 432 -16.93 -6.91 -5.15
CA GLU A 432 -17.22 -6.07 -6.31
C GLU A 432 -18.71 -5.71 -6.40
N GLN A 433 -19.62 -6.64 -6.09
CA GLN A 433 -21.06 -6.40 -5.98
C GLN A 433 -21.37 -5.38 -4.88
N ILE A 434 -20.76 -5.51 -3.71
CA ILE A 434 -20.86 -4.50 -2.64
C ILE A 434 -20.35 -3.15 -3.15
N GLN A 435 -19.27 -3.11 -3.92
CA GLN A 435 -18.72 -1.87 -4.46
C GLN A 435 -19.64 -1.24 -5.52
N ARG A 436 -20.26 -2.04 -6.40
CA ARG A 436 -21.27 -1.57 -7.37
C ARG A 436 -22.51 -1.05 -6.69
N TYR A 437 -23.04 -1.77 -5.70
CA TYR A 437 -24.17 -1.29 -4.91
C TYR A 437 -23.83 -0.02 -4.13
N ARG A 438 -22.61 0.12 -3.60
CA ARG A 438 -22.16 1.37 -2.97
C ARG A 438 -22.02 2.53 -3.96
N GLN A 439 -21.60 2.27 -5.21
CA GLN A 439 -21.54 3.29 -6.25
C GLN A 439 -22.94 3.74 -6.68
N GLU A 440 -23.86 2.80 -6.84
CA GLU A 440 -25.26 3.09 -7.18
C GLU A 440 -26.00 3.76 -6.01
N LEU A 441 -25.73 3.35 -4.78
CA LEU A 441 -26.22 4.00 -3.57
C LEU A 441 -25.76 5.46 -3.53
N LYS A 442 -24.49 5.72 -3.82
CA LYS A 442 -23.94 7.08 -3.92
C LYS A 442 -24.60 7.91 -5.04
N ARG A 443 -24.99 7.29 -6.16
CA ARG A 443 -25.72 7.94 -7.25
C ARG A 443 -27.15 8.29 -6.81
N LEU A 444 -27.89 7.34 -6.24
CA LEU A 444 -29.26 7.55 -5.77
C LEU A 444 -29.32 8.55 -4.60
N GLU A 445 -28.33 8.54 -3.70
CA GLU A 445 -28.16 9.56 -2.66
C GLU A 445 -27.95 10.95 -3.25
N SER A 446 -27.18 11.07 -4.34
CA SER A 446 -26.99 12.35 -5.03
C SER A 446 -28.23 12.83 -5.80
N GLU A 447 -29.11 11.90 -6.16
CA GLU A 447 -30.39 12.17 -6.84
C GLU A 447 -31.57 12.30 -5.84
N GLY A 448 -31.35 12.15 -4.54
CA GLY A 448 -32.39 12.23 -3.50
C GLY A 448 -33.42 11.10 -3.54
N LYS A 449 -33.05 9.94 -4.08
CA LYS A 449 -33.94 8.76 -4.24
C LYS A 449 -33.79 7.77 -3.08
N GLU A 450 -34.78 6.89 -2.93
CA GLU A 450 -34.80 5.86 -1.89
C GLU A 450 -33.67 4.83 -2.07
N THR A 451 -32.98 4.50 -0.98
CA THR A 451 -31.79 3.63 -0.97
C THR A 451 -31.93 2.38 -0.11
N SER A 452 -33.08 2.20 0.54
CA SER A 452 -33.37 1.15 1.53
C SER A 452 -33.07 -0.25 1.00
N GLU A 453 -33.53 -0.54 -0.21
CA GLU A 453 -33.42 -1.85 -0.87
C GLU A 453 -31.96 -2.22 -1.24
N LEU A 454 -31.16 -1.23 -1.64
CA LEU A 454 -29.73 -1.43 -1.96
C LEU A 454 -28.89 -1.62 -0.69
N MET A 455 -29.28 -0.96 0.41
CA MET A 455 -28.64 -1.16 1.71
C MET A 455 -28.90 -2.57 2.25
N GLU A 456 -30.12 -3.07 2.11
CA GLU A 456 -30.49 -4.44 2.52
C GLU A 456 -29.69 -5.49 1.73
N LYS A 457 -29.60 -5.33 0.41
CA LYS A 457 -28.77 -6.18 -0.46
C LYS A 457 -27.28 -6.16 -0.10
N ILE A 458 -26.73 -5.02 0.32
CA ILE A 458 -25.34 -4.95 0.81
C ILE A 458 -25.18 -5.72 2.13
N LEU A 459 -26.12 -5.56 3.06
CA LEU A 459 -26.06 -6.22 4.36
C LEU A 459 -26.21 -7.74 4.26
N GLU A 460 -27.04 -8.22 3.35
CA GLU A 460 -27.23 -9.64 3.06
C GLU A 460 -25.93 -10.27 2.53
N ILE A 461 -25.31 -9.67 1.51
CA ILE A 461 -24.02 -10.14 0.98
C ILE A 461 -22.91 -10.08 2.05
N GLN A 462 -22.95 -9.09 2.95
CA GLN A 462 -21.99 -8.99 4.05
C GLN A 462 -22.21 -10.06 5.14
N ARG A 463 -23.43 -10.53 5.37
CA ARG A 463 -23.72 -11.65 6.27
C ARG A 463 -23.21 -12.97 5.65
N ASP A 464 -23.49 -13.20 4.38
CA ASP A 464 -23.01 -14.35 3.60
C ASP A 464 -21.47 -14.40 3.41
N MET A 465 -20.75 -13.35 3.80
CA MET A 465 -19.28 -13.34 3.82
C MET A 465 -18.69 -13.68 5.19
N ASN A 466 -19.51 -13.65 6.24
CA ASN A 466 -19.11 -13.86 7.63
C ASN A 466 -19.60 -15.21 8.19
N GLU A 467 -20.46 -15.93 7.46
CA GLU A 467 -20.75 -17.36 7.62
C GLU A 467 -19.77 -18.17 6.76
#